data_AF-A0A7K8X0X7-F1
#
_entry.id   AF-A0A7K8X0X7-F1
#
_cell.length_a   1.000
_cell.length_b   1.000
_cell.length_c   1.000
_cell.angle_alpha   90.00
_cell.angle_beta   90.00
_cell.angle_gamma   90.00
#
_symmetry.space_group_name_H-M   'P 1'
#
loop_
_entity.id
_entity.type
_entity.pdbx_description
1 polymer ?
#
loop_
_entity_poly.entity_id
_entity_poly.type
_entity_poly.pdbx_seq_one_letter_code
_entity_poly.pdbx_strand_id
1 'polypeptide(L)' 'MVIKVYIASSSGSTAIKKQQQDVLGFLEANKIEFEEKDIAANEENRKWMRENVPEDSRPASGNPLPPRLFNDSRYLG' A
#
# COMPACT_ATOMS: atom_id res chain seq x y z
N MET A 1 -15.15 1.60 -7.99
CA MET A 1 -14.06 0.62 -8.16
C MET A 1 -12.79 1.42 -8.39
N VAL A 2 -12.07 1.73 -7.32
CA VAL A 2 -10.83 2.52 -7.37
C VAL A 2 -9.74 1.73 -6.66
N ILE A 3 -8.59 1.58 -7.31
CA ILE A 3 -7.43 0.94 -6.69
C ILE A 3 -6.87 1.89 -5.62
N LYS A 4 -6.78 1.43 -4.39
CA LYS A 4 -6.13 2.16 -3.29
C LYS A 4 -4.74 1.55 -3.08
N VAL A 5 -3.71 2.37 -3.22
CA VAL A 5 -2.33 1.98 -2.96
C VAL A 5 -1.89 2.61 -1.65
N TYR A 6 -1.76 1.80 -0.62
CA TYR A 6 -1.22 2.25 0.66
C TYR A 6 0.30 2.31 0.57
N ILE A 7 0.84 3.51 0.76
CA ILE A 7 2.27 3.81 0.65
C ILE A 7 2.78 4.47 1.94
N ALA A 8 4.08 4.46 2.16
CA ALA A 8 4.73 5.34 3.13
C ALA A 8 5.63 6.34 2.40
N SER A 9 5.21 7.61 2.35
CA SER A 9 5.96 8.68 1.69
C SER A 9 7.35 8.91 2.32
N SER A 10 7.45 8.77 3.64
CA SER A 10 8.68 8.96 4.42
C SER A 10 9.32 7.64 4.89
N SER A 11 9.21 6.57 4.10
CA SER A 11 9.89 5.30 4.41
C SER A 11 11.41 5.49 4.55
N GLY A 12 12.04 4.81 5.52
CA GLY A 12 13.51 4.77 5.64
C GLY A 12 14.17 3.73 4.74
N SER A 13 13.39 2.79 4.17
CA SER A 13 13.90 1.68 3.36
C SER A 13 13.87 2.02 1.88
N THR A 14 15.04 2.00 1.23
CA THR A 14 15.16 2.20 -0.22
C THR A 14 14.43 1.12 -1.01
N ALA A 15 14.41 -0.11 -0.53
CA ALA A 15 13.69 -1.21 -1.18
C ALA A 15 12.18 -0.95 -1.22
N ILE A 16 11.60 -0.49 -0.08
CA ILE A 16 10.19 -0.13 0.00
C ILE A 16 9.87 1.05 -0.93
N LYS A 17 10.72 2.10 -0.94
CA LYS A 17 10.50 3.25 -1.84
C LYS A 17 10.46 2.83 -3.30
N LYS A 18 11.42 2.00 -3.74
CA LYS A 18 11.46 1.50 -5.10
C LYS A 18 10.22 0.67 -5.43
N GLN A 19 9.84 -0.26 -4.56
CA GLN A 19 8.65 -1.09 -4.78
C GLN A 19 7.37 -0.25 -4.86
N GLN A 20 7.22 0.78 -4.04
CA GLN A 20 6.11 1.74 -4.13
C GLN A 20 6.13 2.47 -5.49
N GLN A 21 7.28 2.98 -5.90
CA GLN A 21 7.43 3.68 -7.19
C GLN A 21 7.12 2.77 -8.38
N ASP A 22 7.57 1.52 -8.33
CA ASP A 22 7.30 0.54 -9.39
C ASP A 22 5.79 0.27 -9.52
N VAL A 23 5.08 0.11 -8.39
CA VAL A 23 3.62 -0.06 -8.38
C VAL A 23 2.91 1.17 -8.92
N LEU A 24 3.22 2.36 -8.40
CA LEU A 24 2.58 3.61 -8.81
C LEU A 24 2.84 3.89 -10.29
N GLY A 25 4.10 3.80 -10.70
CA GLY A 25 4.51 4.01 -12.09
C GLY A 25 3.88 3.00 -13.05
N PHE A 26 3.70 1.75 -12.65
CA PHE A 26 2.98 0.75 -13.44
C PHE A 26 1.52 1.14 -13.64
N LEU A 27 0.82 1.55 -12.57
CA LEU A 27 -0.59 1.95 -12.66
C LEU A 27 -0.76 3.19 -13.53
N GLU A 28 0.11 4.20 -13.36
CA GLU A 28 0.13 5.40 -14.20
C GLU A 28 0.39 5.08 -15.67
N ALA A 29 1.43 4.29 -15.97
CA ALA A 29 1.80 3.93 -17.34
C ALA A 29 0.67 3.19 -18.08
N ASN A 30 -0.13 2.40 -17.35
CA ASN A 30 -1.28 1.69 -17.88
C ASN A 30 -2.59 2.49 -17.82
N LYS A 31 -2.56 3.75 -17.37
CA LYS A 31 -3.75 4.61 -17.20
C LYS A 31 -4.83 3.97 -16.32
N ILE A 32 -4.41 3.24 -15.30
CA ILE A 32 -5.31 2.68 -14.30
C ILE A 32 -5.54 3.76 -13.24
N GLU A 33 -6.79 4.09 -12.95
CA GLU A 33 -7.12 5.04 -11.89
C GLU A 33 -6.83 4.44 -10.51
N PHE A 34 -6.10 5.18 -9.68
CA PHE A 34 -5.79 4.79 -8.31
C PHE A 34 -5.71 6.00 -7.38
N GLU A 35 -5.79 5.72 -6.08
CA GLU A 35 -5.56 6.67 -5.00
C GLU A 35 -4.38 6.24 -4.16
N GLU A 36 -3.48 7.17 -3.88
CA GLU A 36 -2.43 6.99 -2.88
C GLU A 36 -2.99 7.22 -1.47
N LYS A 37 -2.81 6.24 -0.59
CA LYS A 37 -3.15 6.33 0.83
C LYS A 37 -1.86 6.34 1.65
N ASP A 38 -1.33 7.52 1.92
CA ASP A 38 -0.10 7.63 2.71
C ASP A 38 -0.34 7.22 4.17
N ILE A 39 0.39 6.22 4.64
CA ILE A 39 0.35 5.71 6.02
C ILE A 39 1.39 6.38 6.92
N ALA A 40 2.35 7.10 6.34
CA ALA A 40 3.40 7.75 7.10
C ALA A 40 2.92 9.07 7.71
N ALA A 41 2.08 9.82 6.97
CA ALA A 41 1.50 11.08 7.41
C ALA A 41 0.05 10.97 7.92
N ASN A 42 -0.65 9.85 7.64
CA ASN A 42 -2.04 9.65 8.06
C ASN A 42 -2.21 8.35 8.86
N GLU A 43 -2.58 8.50 10.13
CA GLU A 43 -2.75 7.39 11.06
C GLU A 43 -3.97 6.51 10.75
N GLU A 44 -5.06 7.09 10.25
CA GLU A 44 -6.25 6.34 9.86
C GLU A 44 -5.93 5.36 8.72
N ASN A 45 -5.23 5.84 7.69
CA ASN A 45 -4.75 4.99 6.60
C ASN A 45 -3.85 3.86 7.13
N ARG A 46 -2.93 4.18 8.05
CA ARG A 46 -2.02 3.22 8.66
C ARG A 46 -2.75 2.12 9.42
N LYS A 47 -3.70 2.51 10.27
CA LYS A 47 -4.51 1.58 11.06
C LYS A 47 -5.35 0.70 10.15
N TRP A 48 -6.07 1.31 9.21
CA TRP A 48 -6.94 0.60 8.28
C TRP A 48 -6.16 -0.43 7.47
N MET A 49 -5.01 -0.05 6.90
CA MET A 49 -4.17 -0.98 6.13
C MET A 49 -3.78 -2.21 6.98
N ARG A 50 -3.29 -2.00 8.20
CA ARG A 50 -2.83 -3.09 9.07
C ARG A 50 -3.96 -4.05 9.47
N GLU A 51 -5.15 -3.51 9.73
CA GLU A 51 -6.32 -4.30 10.11
C GLU A 51 -6.89 -5.10 8.94
N ASN A 52 -6.85 -4.54 7.72
CA ASN A 52 -7.47 -5.13 6.54
C ASN A 52 -6.55 -5.99 5.67
N VAL A 53 -5.23 -6.03 5.96
CA VAL A 53 -4.36 -7.06 5.37
C VAL A 53 -4.73 -8.43 5.96
N PRO A 54 -5.11 -9.42 5.13
CA PRO A 54 -5.44 -10.78 5.54
C PRO A 54 -4.29 -11.46 6.29
N GLU A 55 -4.62 -12.32 7.25
CA GLU A 55 -3.65 -12.96 8.16
C GLU A 55 -2.60 -13.80 7.43
N ASP A 56 -2.99 -14.52 6.38
CA ASP A 56 -2.11 -15.31 5.51
C ASP A 56 -1.10 -14.46 4.72
N SER A 57 -1.38 -13.17 4.58
CA SER A 57 -0.56 -12.18 3.88
C SER A 57 0.27 -11.30 4.83
N ARG A 58 0.16 -11.53 6.14
CA ARG A 58 0.94 -10.81 7.15
C ARG A 58 2.35 -11.39 7.28
N PRO A 59 3.36 -10.57 7.60
CA PRO A 59 4.68 -11.08 7.88
C PRO A 59 4.69 -11.93 9.17
N ALA A 60 5.61 -12.88 9.27
CA ALA A 60 5.77 -13.72 10.46
C ALA A 60 6.10 -12.91 11.75
N SER A 61 6.62 -11.69 11.58
CA SER A 61 6.87 -10.75 12.67
C SER A 61 6.69 -9.31 12.19
N GLY A 62 6.16 -8.45 13.07
CA GLY A 62 5.95 -7.03 12.80
C GLY A 62 4.64 -6.72 12.07
N ASN A 63 4.56 -5.50 11.53
CA ASN A 63 3.38 -5.02 10.81
C ASN A 63 3.53 -5.23 9.30
N PRO A 64 2.43 -5.40 8.55
CA PRO A 64 2.45 -5.31 7.10
C PRO A 64 3.12 -4.00 6.64
N LEU A 65 4.04 -4.13 5.68
CA LEU A 65 4.80 -3.03 5.10
C LEU A 65 4.23 -2.62 3.74
N PRO A 66 4.26 -1.34 3.36
CA PRO A 66 3.83 -0.88 2.04
C PRO A 66 4.81 -1.29 0.92
N PRO A 67 4.39 -1.26 -0.36
CA PRO A 67 3.04 -0.93 -0.82
C PRO A 67 2.02 -2.03 -0.51
N ARG A 68 0.75 -1.66 -0.31
CA ARG A 68 -0.40 -2.60 -0.23
C ARG A 68 -1.56 -2.12 -1.07
N LEU A 69 -2.07 -2.98 -1.92
CA LEU A 69 -3.11 -2.69 -2.89
C LEU A 69 -4.44 -3.27 -2.46
N PHE A 70 -5.46 -2.43 -2.56
CA PHE A 70 -6.84 -2.80 -2.34
C PHE A 70 -7.68 -2.32 -3.51
N ASN A 71 -8.67 -3.11 -3.92
CA ASN A 71 -9.77 -2.61 -4.73
C ASN A 71 -10.97 -2.42 -3.81
N ASP A 72 -11.31 -1.16 -3.52
CA ASP A 72 -12.27 -0.76 -2.50
C ASP A 72 -11.91 -1.30 -1.08
N SER A 73 -12.41 -2.48 -0.69
CA SER A 73 -12.07 -3.19 0.56
C SER A 73 -11.46 -4.58 0.33
N ARG A 74 -11.36 -5.02 -0.93
CA ARG A 74 -10.77 -6.31 -1.28
C ARG A 74 -9.26 -6.19 -1.37
N TYR A 75 -8.54 -6.97 -0.58
CA TYR A 75 -7.09 -7.06 -0.66
C TYR A 75 -6.63 -7.72 -1.98
N LEU A 76 -5.61 -7.13 -2.62
CA LEU A 76 -5.03 -7.62 -3.86
C LEU A 76 -3.58 -8.10 -3.69
N GLY A 77 -2.83 -7.54 -2.74
CA GLY A 77 -1.41 -7.81 -2.52
C GLY A 77 -0.68 -6.68 -1.80
#